data_AF-A0A4E0R5V1-F1
#
_entry.id   AF-A0A4E0R5V1-F1
#
_cell.length_a   1.000
_cell.length_b   1.000
_cell.length_c   1.000
_cell.angle_alpha   90.00
_cell.angle_beta   90.00
_cell.angle_gamma   90.00
#
_symmetry.space_group_name_H-M   'P 1'
#
loop_
_entity.id
_entity.type
_entity.pdbx_description
1 polymer ?
#
loop_
_entity_poly.entity_id
_entity_poly.type
_entity_poly.pdbx_seq_one_letter_code
_entity_poly.pdbx_strand_id
1 'polypeptide(L)'
;MGLWSSRRLFFATLTSASVAASSGLAFGYSSAAAFQIFLNVTWSSVFASCLNVGGLVGSLSSGYFLSKFGRRWTLIAGCLPGIIGWIWLRMSSNGVYERYSPTVLFICGRVMTGVSAGMTIPASASYLAEIAPPDWYNVFGTLTQLGIVCGIALAYLLGALLPWENVALIDSILMVVLLLCVLVLPESPKWLAKAGHLQQANAAQIWLHNSKIHIGPQNILLNIGGITCVVIFLFGFSVGWGPLPILLTMDLFPTATRGFAVGFVVAVNWVVSLIVTAMFEPLVVHMGSAVVFWMFALFCAFAFAFTRRYVPEVLPAEIH
;
A
#
# COMPACT_ATOMS: atom_id res chain seq x y z
N MET A 1 -25.60 16.26 -10.09
CA MET A 1 -25.59 15.42 -8.88
C MET A 1 -24.13 15.29 -8.43
N GLY A 2 -23.76 15.86 -7.29
CA GLY A 2 -22.35 15.93 -6.87
C GLY A 2 -21.76 14.57 -6.45
N LEU A 3 -20.43 14.43 -6.52
CA LEU A 3 -19.66 13.22 -6.12
C LEU A 3 -20.13 12.58 -4.81
N TRP A 4 -20.59 13.41 -3.87
CA TRP A 4 -20.93 13.03 -2.51
C TRP A 4 -22.42 12.80 -2.32
N SER A 5 -23.09 12.20 -3.31
CA SER A 5 -24.53 11.94 -3.27
C SER A 5 -24.98 11.08 -2.08
N SER A 6 -24.06 10.35 -1.44
CA SER A 6 -24.29 9.60 -0.21
C SER A 6 -23.17 9.86 0.80
N ARG A 7 -23.54 10.34 2.00
CA ARG A 7 -22.62 10.47 3.15
C ARG A 7 -21.88 9.16 3.48
N ARG A 8 -22.49 8.02 3.13
CA ARG A 8 -21.94 6.68 3.35
C ARG A 8 -20.81 6.34 2.38
N LEU A 9 -20.89 6.80 1.13
CA LEU A 9 -19.81 6.65 0.16
C LEU A 9 -18.58 7.47 0.57
N PHE A 10 -18.79 8.71 1.03
CA PHE A 10 -17.71 9.54 1.60
C PHE A 10 -17.03 8.82 2.77
N PHE A 11 -17.81 8.32 3.72
CA PHE A 11 -17.29 7.58 4.86
C PHE A 11 -16.51 6.33 4.45
N ALA A 12 -17.02 5.54 3.50
CA ALA A 12 -16.34 4.35 3.00
C ALA A 12 -15.02 4.67 2.30
N THR A 13 -15.01 5.74 1.53
CA THR A 13 -13.82 6.22 0.81
C THR A 13 -12.76 6.70 1.80
N LEU A 14 -13.15 7.56 2.74
CA LEU A 14 -12.27 8.12 3.75
C LEU A 14 -11.69 7.03 4.64
N THR A 15 -12.51 6.07 5.07
CA THR A 15 -12.05 4.94 5.90
C THR A 15 -11.00 4.12 5.17
N SER A 16 -11.27 3.71 3.93
CA SER A 16 -10.33 2.90 3.15
C SER A 16 -9.02 3.64 2.83
N ALA A 17 -9.11 4.94 2.51
CA ALA A 17 -7.93 5.78 2.29
C ALA A 17 -7.12 6.01 3.57
N SER A 18 -7.79 6.13 4.73
CA SER A 18 -7.13 6.28 6.03
C SER A 18 -6.43 4.99 6.48
N VAL A 19 -6.99 3.82 6.12
CA VAL A 19 -6.31 2.53 6.27
C VAL A 19 -5.06 2.45 5.39
N ALA A 20 -5.06 3.03 4.19
CA ALA A 20 -3.84 3.15 3.39
C ALA A 20 -2.84 4.13 4.02
N ALA A 21 -3.31 5.23 4.63
CA ALA A 21 -2.47 6.17 5.35
C ALA A 21 -1.77 5.58 6.57
N SER A 22 -2.43 4.67 7.28
CA SER A 22 -1.79 3.84 8.31
C SER A 22 -0.55 3.09 7.80
N SER A 23 -0.66 2.48 6.63
CA SER A 23 0.48 1.78 6.03
C SER A 23 1.62 2.74 5.71
N GLY A 24 1.26 3.95 5.26
CA GLY A 24 2.19 5.08 5.12
C GLY A 24 2.90 5.45 6.42
N LEU A 25 2.16 5.55 7.52
CA LEU A 25 2.72 5.81 8.85
C LEU A 25 3.76 4.75 9.22
N ALA A 26 3.46 3.47 8.98
CA ALA A 26 4.38 2.38 9.26
C ALA A 26 5.71 2.50 8.48
N PHE A 27 5.68 2.98 7.22
CA PHE A 27 6.89 3.23 6.42
C PHE A 27 7.73 4.38 6.99
N GLY A 28 7.13 5.56 7.21
CA GLY A 28 7.85 6.73 7.70
C GLY A 28 8.37 6.59 9.14
N TYR A 29 7.68 5.78 9.95
CA TYR A 29 8.03 5.52 11.35
C TYR A 29 9.44 4.94 11.52
N SER A 30 9.91 4.12 10.58
CA SER A 30 11.23 3.47 10.69
C SER A 30 12.36 4.48 10.77
N SER A 31 12.36 5.45 9.87
CA SER A 31 13.35 6.52 9.85
C SER A 31 13.23 7.43 11.08
N ALA A 32 12.02 7.82 11.45
CA ALA A 32 11.79 8.67 12.62
C ALA A 32 12.29 8.03 13.92
N ALA A 33 11.95 6.76 14.14
CA ALA A 33 12.36 6.03 15.34
C ALA A 33 13.87 5.71 15.33
N ALA A 34 14.45 5.42 14.16
CA ALA A 34 15.88 5.12 14.05
C ALA A 34 16.77 6.28 14.52
N PHE A 35 16.44 7.52 14.13
CA PHE A 35 17.17 8.72 14.57
C PHE A 35 17.15 8.94 16.10
N GLN A 36 16.12 8.44 16.79
CA GLN A 36 15.95 8.65 18.23
C GLN A 36 16.55 7.52 19.07
N ILE A 37 16.48 6.28 18.58
CA ILE A 37 16.79 5.07 19.37
C ILE A 37 18.20 4.53 19.08
N PHE A 38 18.63 4.55 17.83
CA PHE A 38 19.78 3.78 17.38
C PHE A 38 20.96 4.68 17.01
N LEU A 39 22.07 4.50 17.72
CA LEU A 39 23.36 5.11 17.36
C LEU A 39 24.16 4.22 16.37
N ASN A 40 23.74 2.97 16.15
CA ASN A 40 24.42 2.02 15.25
C ASN A 40 23.57 1.68 14.02
N VAL A 41 24.14 1.96 12.86
CA VAL A 41 23.59 1.74 11.51
C VAL A 41 23.06 0.32 11.28
N THR A 42 23.73 -0.68 11.84
CA THR A 42 23.36 -2.09 11.64
C THR A 42 21.97 -2.39 12.19
N TRP A 43 21.68 -1.90 13.40
CA TRP A 43 20.41 -2.16 14.07
C TRP A 43 19.27 -1.31 13.50
N SER A 44 19.54 -0.07 13.07
CA SER A 44 18.60 0.75 12.30
C SER A 44 18.15 0.05 11.03
N SER A 45 19.11 -0.53 10.29
CA SER A 45 18.86 -1.24 9.03
C SER A 45 18.07 -2.54 9.25
N VAL A 46 18.40 -3.30 10.28
CA VAL A 46 17.63 -4.51 10.67
C VAL A 46 16.19 -4.13 11.02
N PHE A 47 16.00 -3.08 11.83
CA PHE A 47 14.68 -2.60 12.24
C PHE A 47 13.81 -2.16 11.06
N ALA A 48 14.38 -1.41 10.11
CA ALA A 48 13.68 -1.02 8.88
C ALA A 48 13.34 -2.23 8.00
N SER A 49 14.28 -3.18 7.86
CA SER A 49 14.10 -4.37 7.01
C SER A 49 13.01 -5.32 7.53
N CYS A 50 12.81 -5.40 8.84
CA CYS A 50 11.76 -6.23 9.45
C CYS A 50 10.35 -5.87 8.95
N LEU A 51 10.08 -4.59 8.67
CA LEU A 51 8.81 -4.18 8.08
C LEU A 51 8.63 -4.77 6.68
N ASN A 52 9.67 -4.78 5.86
CA ASN A 52 9.61 -5.32 4.50
C ASN A 52 9.38 -6.85 4.50
N VAL A 53 10.00 -7.57 5.44
CA VAL A 53 9.75 -9.00 5.65
C VAL A 53 8.28 -9.25 5.97
N GLY A 54 7.71 -8.47 6.89
CA GLY A 54 6.27 -8.51 7.19
C GLY A 54 5.42 -8.18 5.97
N GLY A 55 5.78 -7.11 5.23
CA GLY A 55 5.09 -6.66 4.03
C GLY A 55 5.02 -7.72 2.93
N LEU A 56 6.10 -8.49 2.74
CA LEU A 56 6.13 -9.62 1.81
C LEU A 56 5.10 -10.70 2.21
N VAL A 57 5.12 -11.12 3.48
CA VAL A 57 4.18 -12.12 4.01
C VAL A 57 2.73 -11.63 3.91
N GLY A 58 2.49 -10.38 4.33
CA GLY A 58 1.19 -9.73 4.23
C GLY A 58 0.67 -9.67 2.80
N SER A 59 1.50 -9.25 1.85
CA SER A 59 1.13 -9.12 0.43
C SER A 59 0.80 -10.47 -0.21
N LEU A 60 1.60 -11.52 0.05
CA LEU A 60 1.33 -12.87 -0.46
C LEU A 60 0.02 -13.43 0.10
N SER A 61 -0.24 -13.22 1.39
CA SER A 61 -1.49 -13.65 2.03
C SER A 61 -2.70 -12.84 1.52
N SER A 62 -2.52 -11.56 1.19
CA SER A 62 -3.59 -10.68 0.72
C SER A 62 -4.27 -11.19 -0.55
N GLY A 63 -3.52 -11.78 -1.48
CA GLY A 63 -4.09 -12.31 -2.74
C GLY A 63 -5.08 -13.45 -2.51
N TYR A 64 -4.76 -14.34 -1.55
CA TYR A 64 -5.67 -15.41 -1.14
C TYR A 64 -6.90 -14.85 -0.41
N PHE A 65 -6.72 -13.88 0.49
CA PHE A 65 -7.84 -13.30 1.24
C PHE A 65 -8.80 -12.49 0.33
N LEU A 66 -8.25 -11.70 -0.58
CA LEU A 66 -9.05 -10.90 -1.52
C LEU A 66 -9.86 -11.78 -2.46
N SER A 67 -9.30 -12.90 -2.91
CA SER A 67 -10.02 -13.81 -3.81
C SER A 67 -11.10 -14.60 -3.07
N LYS A 68 -10.80 -15.13 -1.89
CA LYS A 68 -11.69 -16.06 -1.16
C LYS A 68 -12.72 -15.39 -0.25
N PHE A 69 -12.31 -14.36 0.51
CA PHE A 69 -13.14 -13.79 1.59
C PHE A 69 -13.72 -12.41 1.24
N GLY A 70 -13.16 -11.71 0.26
CA GLY A 70 -13.60 -10.38 -0.14
C GLY A 70 -12.72 -9.27 0.41
N ARG A 71 -13.06 -8.03 0.09
CA ARG A 71 -12.19 -6.86 0.28
C ARG A 71 -12.31 -6.33 1.71
N ARG A 72 -13.54 -6.20 2.22
CA ARG A 72 -13.80 -5.77 3.61
C ARG A 72 -13.15 -6.71 4.61
N TRP A 73 -13.29 -8.02 4.42
CA TRP A 73 -12.70 -9.01 5.32
C TRP A 73 -11.17 -9.02 5.25
N THR A 74 -10.58 -8.73 4.09
CA THR A 74 -9.12 -8.56 3.98
C THR A 74 -8.65 -7.32 4.74
N LEU A 75 -9.38 -6.20 4.69
CA LEU A 75 -9.07 -5.00 5.47
C LEU A 75 -9.11 -5.29 6.98
N ILE A 76 -10.14 -5.99 7.47
CA ILE A 76 -10.26 -6.39 8.87
C ILE A 76 -9.08 -7.28 9.27
N ALA A 77 -8.79 -8.30 8.48
CA ALA A 77 -7.68 -9.22 8.72
C ALA A 77 -6.32 -8.50 8.73
N GLY A 78 -6.15 -7.45 7.92
CA GLY A 78 -4.94 -6.63 7.90
C GLY A 78 -4.81 -5.66 9.08
N CYS A 79 -5.92 -5.11 9.59
CA CYS A 79 -5.88 -4.20 10.75
C CYS A 79 -5.44 -4.93 12.04
N LEU A 80 -5.78 -6.21 12.21
CA LEU A 80 -5.47 -6.97 13.42
C LEU A 80 -3.95 -7.10 13.69
N PRO A 81 -3.10 -7.54 12.72
CA PRO A 81 -1.65 -7.49 12.87
C PRO A 81 -1.12 -6.08 13.12
N GLY A 82 -1.75 -5.05 12.56
CA GLY A 82 -1.34 -3.66 12.74
C GLY A 82 -1.48 -3.22 14.19
N ILE A 83 -2.64 -3.47 14.81
CA ILE A 83 -2.89 -3.18 16.22
C ILE A 83 -1.86 -3.89 17.10
N ILE A 84 -1.67 -5.19 16.89
CA ILE A 84 -0.72 -6.01 17.65
C ILE A 84 0.70 -5.44 17.50
N GLY A 85 1.12 -5.14 16.27
CA GLY A 85 2.44 -4.62 15.98
C GLY A 85 2.74 -3.29 16.66
N TRP A 86 1.81 -2.33 16.60
CA TRP A 86 1.97 -1.03 17.25
C TRP A 86 1.97 -1.12 18.79
N ILE A 87 1.11 -1.97 19.36
CA ILE A 87 1.11 -2.22 20.82
C ILE A 87 2.44 -2.83 21.26
N TRP A 88 2.96 -3.83 20.54
CA TRP A 88 4.26 -4.44 20.86
C TRP A 88 5.41 -3.45 20.77
N LEU A 89 5.41 -2.55 19.77
CA LEU A 89 6.38 -1.47 19.69
C LEU A 89 6.30 -0.56 20.92
N ARG A 90 5.11 -0.13 21.33
CA ARG A 90 4.95 0.68 22.55
C ARG A 90 5.42 -0.05 23.80
N MET A 91 5.01 -1.30 23.99
CA MET A 91 5.41 -2.11 25.16
C MET A 91 6.92 -2.34 25.24
N SER A 92 7.59 -2.37 24.09
CA SER A 92 9.05 -2.55 24.04
C SER A 92 9.86 -1.35 24.53
N SER A 93 9.25 -0.16 24.63
CA SER A 93 9.94 1.09 25.01
C SER A 93 10.78 0.97 26.29
N ASN A 94 10.22 0.44 27.37
CA ASN A 94 10.95 0.29 28.65
C ASN A 94 12.23 -0.56 28.50
N GLY A 95 12.17 -1.64 27.71
CA GLY A 95 13.31 -2.56 27.54
C GLY A 95 14.36 -2.06 26.53
N VAL A 96 13.95 -1.25 25.56
CA VAL A 96 14.85 -0.69 24.53
C VAL A 96 15.75 0.41 25.10
N TYR A 97 15.29 1.17 26.10
CA TYR A 97 16.14 2.15 26.79
C TYR A 97 17.12 1.51 27.77
N GLU A 98 16.82 0.32 28.31
CA GLU A 98 17.67 -0.39 29.28
C GLU A 98 18.74 -1.28 28.63
N ARG A 99 18.47 -1.85 27.45
CA ARG A 99 19.43 -2.64 26.66
C ARG A 99 19.70 -1.97 25.32
N TYR A 100 20.97 -1.73 25.01
CA TYR A 100 21.46 -1.35 23.67
C TYR A 100 21.25 -2.43 22.57
N SER A 101 20.25 -3.31 22.72
CA SER A 101 19.90 -4.38 21.78
C SER A 101 18.37 -4.41 21.62
N PRO A 102 17.83 -4.50 20.39
CA PRO A 102 16.40 -4.52 20.17
C PRO A 102 15.76 -5.76 20.83
N THR A 103 14.74 -5.52 21.65
CA THR A 103 13.94 -6.58 22.27
C THR A 103 13.21 -7.38 21.19
N VAL A 104 13.00 -8.68 21.40
CA VAL A 104 12.23 -9.54 20.47
C VAL A 104 10.87 -8.91 20.13
N LEU A 105 10.19 -8.31 21.11
CA LEU A 105 8.93 -7.57 20.93
C LEU A 105 9.03 -6.41 19.92
N PHE A 106 10.16 -5.73 19.86
CA PHE A 106 10.38 -4.60 18.97
C PHE A 106 10.52 -5.07 17.51
N ILE A 107 11.28 -6.14 17.28
CA ILE A 107 11.42 -6.78 15.97
C ILE A 107 10.08 -7.38 15.51
N CYS A 108 9.44 -8.18 16.36
CA CYS A 108 8.13 -8.78 16.07
C CYS A 108 7.08 -7.70 15.81
N GLY A 109 7.12 -6.58 16.54
CA GLY A 109 6.26 -5.43 16.32
C GLY A 109 6.36 -4.88 14.89
N ARG A 110 7.58 -4.71 14.37
CA ARG A 110 7.78 -4.26 12.97
C ARG A 110 7.36 -5.26 11.92
N VAL A 111 7.61 -6.54 12.16
CA VAL A 111 7.14 -7.57 11.24
C VAL A 111 5.61 -7.52 11.17
N MET A 112 4.92 -7.38 12.30
CA MET A 112 3.47 -7.32 12.35
C MET A 112 2.87 -6.06 11.71
N THR A 113 3.47 -4.88 11.91
CA THR A 113 3.05 -3.67 11.17
C THR A 113 3.32 -3.80 9.67
N GLY A 114 4.39 -4.50 9.28
CA GLY A 114 4.65 -4.88 7.89
C GLY A 114 3.58 -5.80 7.31
N VAL A 115 3.19 -6.86 8.01
CA VAL A 115 2.11 -7.78 7.59
C VAL A 115 0.81 -6.99 7.40
N SER A 116 0.51 -6.09 8.33
CA SER A 116 -0.65 -5.19 8.23
C SER A 116 -0.62 -4.35 6.96
N ALA A 117 0.51 -3.68 6.68
CA ALA A 117 0.66 -2.87 5.47
C ALA A 117 0.51 -3.71 4.19
N GLY A 118 1.16 -4.88 4.14
CA GLY A 118 1.07 -5.80 3.01
C GLY A 118 -0.34 -6.32 2.72
N MET A 119 -1.19 -6.47 3.75
CA MET A 119 -2.59 -6.87 3.57
C MET A 119 -3.51 -5.70 3.22
N THR A 120 -3.33 -4.57 3.90
CA THR A 120 -4.27 -3.45 3.83
C THR A 120 -4.10 -2.60 2.57
N ILE A 121 -2.89 -2.39 2.06
CA ILE A 121 -2.64 -1.63 0.82
C ILE A 121 -3.44 -2.19 -0.38
N PRO A 122 -3.29 -3.48 -0.77
CA PRO A 122 -4.01 -4.02 -1.92
C PRO A 122 -5.51 -4.13 -1.65
N ALA A 123 -5.92 -4.35 -0.40
CA ALA A 123 -7.33 -4.39 -0.02
C ALA A 123 -7.99 -3.02 -0.12
N SER A 124 -7.32 -1.95 0.33
CA SER A 124 -7.81 -0.58 0.23
C SER A 124 -7.95 -0.14 -1.24
N ALA A 125 -6.95 -0.44 -2.07
CA ALA A 125 -6.98 -0.13 -3.51
C ALA A 125 -8.13 -0.86 -4.21
N SER A 126 -8.25 -2.17 -3.98
CA SER A 126 -9.31 -2.99 -4.60
C SER A 126 -10.70 -2.57 -4.12
N TYR A 127 -10.86 -2.26 -2.83
CA TYR A 127 -12.14 -1.81 -2.27
C TYR A 127 -12.56 -0.47 -2.87
N LEU A 128 -11.67 0.52 -2.90
CA LEU A 128 -11.94 1.85 -3.46
C LEU A 128 -12.31 1.78 -4.94
N ALA A 129 -11.57 1.00 -5.72
CA ALA A 129 -11.86 0.78 -7.14
C ALA A 129 -13.24 0.14 -7.36
N GLU A 130 -13.67 -0.75 -6.47
CA GLU A 130 -14.93 -1.47 -6.66
C GLU A 130 -16.17 -0.70 -6.20
N ILE A 131 -16.04 0.18 -5.20
CA ILE A 131 -17.12 1.08 -4.75
C ILE A 131 -17.19 2.39 -5.55
N ALA A 132 -16.23 2.64 -6.43
CA ALA A 132 -16.18 3.91 -7.13
C ALA A 132 -17.36 4.09 -8.11
N PRO A 133 -17.94 5.30 -8.19
CA PRO A 133 -18.89 5.64 -9.24
C PRO A 133 -18.25 5.48 -10.63
N PRO A 134 -19.04 5.16 -11.69
CA PRO A 134 -18.52 4.99 -13.05
C PRO A 134 -17.67 6.16 -13.54
N ASP A 135 -18.06 7.39 -13.21
CA ASP A 135 -17.39 8.61 -13.69
C ASP A 135 -16.13 8.97 -12.88
N TRP A 136 -15.93 8.37 -11.69
CA TRP A 136 -14.87 8.73 -10.73
C TRP A 136 -13.95 7.56 -10.36
N TYR A 137 -14.09 6.41 -11.00
CA TYR A 137 -13.29 5.19 -10.77
C TYR A 137 -11.80 5.45 -10.60
N ASN A 138 -11.30 6.28 -11.50
CA ASN A 138 -9.91 6.67 -11.65
C ASN A 138 -9.38 7.51 -10.49
N VAL A 139 -10.20 8.42 -9.95
CA VAL A 139 -9.84 9.20 -8.76
C VAL A 139 -9.77 8.30 -7.54
N PHE A 140 -10.72 7.38 -7.39
CA PHE A 140 -10.79 6.46 -6.24
C PHE A 140 -9.56 5.55 -6.13
N GLY A 141 -9.00 5.09 -7.25
CA GLY A 141 -7.76 4.30 -7.25
C GLY A 141 -6.55 5.08 -6.72
N THR A 142 -6.47 6.38 -7.03
CA THR A 142 -5.34 7.24 -6.59
C THR A 142 -5.41 7.61 -5.11
N LEU A 143 -6.59 7.54 -4.48
CA LEU A 143 -6.78 7.87 -3.06
C LEU A 143 -6.00 6.93 -2.12
N THR A 144 -5.73 5.68 -2.53
CA THR A 144 -4.87 4.78 -1.75
C THR A 144 -3.44 5.31 -1.68
N GLN A 145 -2.86 5.68 -2.83
CA GLN A 145 -1.50 6.22 -2.90
C GLN A 145 -1.39 7.56 -2.15
N LEU A 146 -2.39 8.43 -2.33
CA LEU A 146 -2.46 9.68 -1.58
C LEU A 146 -2.48 9.43 -0.08
N GLY A 147 -3.29 8.46 0.38
CA GLY A 147 -3.32 8.02 1.77
C GLY A 147 -1.91 7.65 2.27
N ILE A 148 -1.23 6.74 1.56
CA ILE A 148 0.13 6.29 1.92
C ILE A 148 1.10 7.46 2.05
N VAL A 149 1.14 8.36 1.06
CA VAL A 149 2.06 9.52 1.07
C VAL A 149 1.74 10.46 2.23
N CYS A 150 0.47 10.77 2.48
CA CYS A 150 0.04 11.55 3.63
C CYS A 150 0.46 10.90 4.95
N GLY A 151 0.34 9.58 5.05
CA GLY A 151 0.79 8.80 6.20
C GLY A 151 2.29 8.89 6.44
N ILE A 152 3.11 8.77 5.39
CA ILE A 152 4.56 8.92 5.48
C ILE A 152 4.93 10.32 5.99
N ALA A 153 4.33 11.36 5.39
CA ALA A 153 4.58 12.75 5.80
C ALA A 153 4.18 12.98 7.27
N LEU A 154 3.03 12.44 7.68
CA LEU A 154 2.57 12.51 9.06
C LEU A 154 3.50 11.77 10.02
N ALA A 155 4.04 10.61 9.64
CA ALA A 155 5.01 9.88 10.47
C ALA A 155 6.30 10.68 10.69
N TYR A 156 6.81 11.37 9.66
CA TYR A 156 7.96 12.26 9.83
C TYR A 156 7.65 13.43 10.76
N LEU A 157 6.47 14.05 10.60
CA LEU A 157 6.04 15.16 11.45
C LEU A 157 5.90 14.71 12.91
N LEU A 158 5.19 13.61 13.17
CA LEU A 158 5.01 13.06 14.50
C LEU A 158 6.35 12.62 15.11
N GLY A 159 7.22 12.00 14.31
CA GLY A 159 8.56 11.61 14.72
C GLY A 159 9.52 12.76 14.99
N ALA A 160 9.28 13.94 14.41
CA ALA A 160 10.05 15.14 14.73
C ALA A 160 9.56 15.82 16.02
N LEU A 161 8.27 15.69 16.33
CA LEU A 161 7.62 16.38 17.45
C LEU A 161 7.54 15.54 18.72
N LEU A 162 7.49 14.22 18.59
CA LEU A 162 7.21 13.29 19.68
C LEU A 162 8.26 12.18 19.73
N PRO A 163 8.50 11.61 20.93
CA PRO A 163 9.32 10.41 21.04
C PRO A 163 8.61 9.21 20.40
N TRP A 164 9.39 8.31 19.81
CA TRP A 164 8.94 7.19 18.99
C TRP A 164 7.90 6.29 19.67
N GLU A 165 7.97 6.12 20.99
CA GLU A 165 7.02 5.33 21.75
C GLU A 165 5.62 5.98 21.77
N ASN A 166 5.55 7.30 21.84
CA ASN A 166 4.28 8.02 21.81
C ASN A 166 3.66 7.97 20.42
N VAL A 167 4.49 8.01 19.37
CA VAL A 167 4.03 7.82 17.99
C VAL A 167 3.45 6.40 17.81
N ALA A 168 4.11 5.36 18.33
CA ALA A 168 3.55 4.00 18.31
C ALA A 168 2.23 3.86 19.07
N LEU A 169 2.08 4.56 20.21
CA LEU A 169 0.83 4.58 20.95
C LEU A 169 -0.29 5.24 20.14
N ILE A 170 -0.04 6.41 19.54
CA ILE A 170 -1.00 7.11 18.68
C ILE A 170 -1.43 6.21 17.51
N ASP A 171 -0.48 5.56 16.85
CA ASP A 171 -0.77 4.68 15.71
C ASP A 171 -1.54 3.42 16.13
N SER A 172 -1.31 2.89 17.34
CA SER A 172 -2.11 1.79 17.89
C SER A 172 -3.58 2.19 18.09
N ILE A 173 -3.84 3.39 18.62
CA ILE A 173 -5.19 3.93 18.82
C ILE A 173 -5.85 4.17 17.46
N LEU A 174 -5.10 4.76 16.52
CA LEU A 174 -5.57 4.97 15.15
C LEU A 174 -5.99 3.64 14.51
N MET A 175 -5.23 2.56 14.69
CA MET A 175 -5.60 1.25 14.10
C MET A 175 -6.89 0.68 14.69
N VAL A 176 -7.10 0.84 16.00
CA VAL A 176 -8.35 0.42 16.64
C VAL A 176 -9.53 1.21 16.09
N VAL A 177 -9.40 2.53 15.96
CA VAL A 177 -10.44 3.39 15.37
C VAL A 177 -10.73 3.00 13.92
N LEU A 178 -9.69 2.75 13.12
CA LEU A 178 -9.84 2.33 11.73
C LEU A 178 -10.48 0.95 11.62
N LEU A 179 -10.14 -0.01 12.48
CA LEU A 179 -10.80 -1.30 12.55
C LEU A 179 -12.31 -1.12 12.82
N LEU A 180 -12.68 -0.32 13.81
CA LEU A 180 -14.09 -0.02 14.11
C LEU A 180 -14.81 0.61 12.92
N CYS A 181 -14.15 1.52 12.19
CA CYS A 181 -14.72 2.12 10.97
C CYS A 181 -14.90 1.08 9.86
N VAL A 182 -13.91 0.19 9.65
CA VAL A 182 -13.97 -0.88 8.64
C VAL A 182 -15.09 -1.89 8.95
N LEU A 183 -15.37 -2.16 10.22
CA LEU A 183 -16.47 -3.05 10.62
C LEU A 183 -17.84 -2.52 10.17
N VAL A 184 -18.00 -1.21 9.99
CA VAL A 184 -19.25 -0.59 9.50
C VAL A 184 -19.39 -0.67 7.97
N LEU A 185 -18.29 -0.88 7.24
CA LEU A 185 -18.30 -0.91 5.78
C LEU A 185 -19.07 -2.13 5.25
N PRO A 186 -19.85 -1.99 4.17
CA PRO A 186 -20.35 -3.14 3.44
C PRO A 186 -19.21 -3.84 2.69
N GLU A 187 -19.43 -5.09 2.29
CA GLU A 187 -18.52 -5.73 1.33
C GLU A 187 -18.73 -5.15 -0.08
N SER A 188 -17.71 -5.25 -0.93
CA SER A 188 -17.77 -4.73 -2.29
C SER A 188 -18.95 -5.31 -3.09
N PRO A 189 -19.82 -4.45 -3.67
CA PRO A 189 -20.92 -4.88 -4.52
C PRO A 189 -20.46 -5.70 -5.73
N LYS A 190 -19.34 -5.30 -6.36
CA LYS A 190 -18.80 -5.98 -7.55
C LYS A 190 -18.28 -7.37 -7.21
N TRP A 191 -17.60 -7.52 -6.07
CA TRP A 191 -17.14 -8.84 -5.62
C TRP A 191 -18.31 -9.74 -5.23
N LEU A 192 -19.29 -9.22 -4.48
CA LEU A 192 -20.49 -9.97 -4.09
C LEU A 192 -21.28 -10.45 -5.32
N ALA A 193 -21.39 -9.61 -6.35
CA ALA A 193 -22.03 -9.99 -7.61
C ALA A 193 -21.26 -11.11 -8.32
N LYS A 194 -19.92 -11.02 -8.38
CA LYS A 194 -19.06 -12.06 -8.96
C LYS A 194 -19.10 -13.38 -8.18
N ALA A 195 -19.25 -13.31 -6.86
CA ALA A 195 -19.39 -14.45 -5.97
C ALA A 195 -20.79 -15.10 -6.01
N GLY A 196 -21.73 -14.56 -6.80
CA GLY A 196 -23.09 -15.08 -6.93
C GLY A 196 -24.08 -14.59 -5.87
N HIS A 197 -23.65 -13.74 -4.94
CA HIS A 197 -24.48 -13.22 -3.84
C HIS A 197 -25.22 -11.93 -4.25
N LEU A 198 -26.11 -12.02 -5.25
CA LEU A 198 -26.79 -10.86 -5.86
C LEU A 198 -27.65 -10.04 -4.89
N GLN A 199 -28.30 -10.68 -3.91
CA GLN A 199 -29.10 -9.96 -2.91
C GLN A 199 -28.22 -9.06 -2.02
N GLN A 200 -27.08 -9.60 -1.55
CA GLN A 200 -26.12 -8.85 -0.74
C GLN A 200 -25.43 -7.76 -1.56
N ALA A 201 -25.10 -8.04 -2.83
CA ALA A 201 -24.53 -7.06 -3.74
C ALA A 201 -25.46 -5.85 -3.91
N ASN A 202 -26.76 -6.09 -4.11
CA ASN A 202 -27.75 -5.02 -4.19
C ASN A 202 -27.90 -4.24 -2.86
N ALA A 203 -27.88 -4.91 -1.71
CA ALA A 203 -27.91 -4.25 -0.41
C ALA A 203 -26.69 -3.34 -0.19
N ALA A 204 -25.49 -3.82 -0.54
CA ALA A 204 -24.26 -3.04 -0.49
C ALA A 204 -24.30 -1.83 -1.45
N GLN A 205 -24.80 -2.03 -2.68
CA GLN A 205 -24.96 -0.95 -3.66
C GLN A 205 -25.93 0.13 -3.18
N ILE A 206 -27.07 -0.28 -2.60
CA ILE A 206 -28.06 0.64 -2.01
C ILE A 206 -27.44 1.38 -0.83
N TRP A 207 -26.67 0.70 0.02
CA TRP A 207 -26.00 1.36 1.15
C TRP A 207 -24.99 2.42 0.70
N LEU A 208 -24.20 2.13 -0.34
CA LEU A 208 -23.16 3.02 -0.87
C LEU A 208 -23.74 4.18 -1.69
N HIS A 209 -24.57 3.86 -2.68
CA HIS A 209 -25.00 4.80 -3.73
C HIS A 209 -26.49 5.13 -3.70
N ASN A 210 -27.26 4.63 -2.73
CA ASN A 210 -28.73 4.76 -2.67
C ASN A 210 -29.42 4.36 -3.98
N SER A 211 -28.84 3.41 -4.72
CA SER A 211 -29.34 2.92 -6.01
C SER A 211 -29.17 1.40 -6.11
N LYS A 212 -30.03 0.76 -6.92
CA LYS A 212 -29.88 -0.66 -7.26
C LYS A 212 -28.82 -0.83 -8.35
N ILE A 213 -28.19 -2.01 -8.42
CA ILE A 213 -27.22 -2.31 -9.46
C ILE A 213 -27.92 -2.25 -10.82
N HIS A 214 -27.54 -1.28 -11.65
CA HIS A 214 -27.94 -1.22 -13.06
C HIS A 214 -26.87 -1.92 -13.89
N ILE A 215 -27.17 -3.13 -14.37
CA ILE A 215 -26.31 -3.85 -15.31
C ILE A 215 -26.68 -3.35 -16.71
N GLY A 216 -26.29 -2.11 -17.03
CA GLY A 216 -26.41 -1.54 -18.36
C GLY A 216 -25.15 -1.78 -19.20
N PRO A 217 -25.24 -1.73 -20.55
CA PRO A 217 -24.06 -1.71 -21.40
C PRO A 217 -23.17 -0.54 -20.97
N GLN A 218 -21.93 -0.85 -20.61
CA GLN A 218 -20.99 0.10 -20.04
C GLN A 218 -20.58 1.10 -21.13
N ASN A 219 -20.79 2.41 -20.91
CA ASN A 219 -20.40 3.44 -21.87
C ASN A 219 -18.87 3.58 -21.91
N ILE A 220 -18.24 2.89 -22.86
CA ILE A 220 -16.79 2.86 -23.11
C ILE A 220 -16.21 4.28 -23.28
N LEU A 221 -16.99 5.22 -23.85
CA LEU A 221 -16.56 6.60 -24.14
C LEU A 221 -16.36 7.48 -22.88
N LEU A 222 -17.18 7.30 -21.84
CA LEU A 222 -17.02 8.01 -20.55
C LEU A 222 -15.83 7.49 -19.76
N ASN A 223 -15.52 6.18 -19.88
CA ASN A 223 -14.29 5.58 -19.36
C ASN A 223 -13.05 6.21 -20.00
N ILE A 224 -13.05 6.51 -21.31
CA ILE A 224 -11.90 7.10 -22.01
C ILE A 224 -11.57 8.52 -21.49
N GLY A 225 -12.58 9.35 -21.19
CA GLY A 225 -12.37 10.70 -20.63
C GLY A 225 -11.80 10.69 -19.22
N GLY A 226 -12.31 9.80 -18.36
CA GLY A 226 -11.72 9.54 -17.04
C GLY A 226 -10.30 8.98 -17.15
N ILE A 227 -10.05 8.06 -18.09
CA ILE A 227 -8.72 7.50 -18.40
C ILE A 227 -7.77 8.60 -18.87
N THR A 228 -8.23 9.60 -19.62
CA THR A 228 -7.38 10.69 -20.13
C THR A 228 -6.90 11.64 -19.01
N CYS A 229 -7.78 12.01 -18.07
CA CYS A 229 -7.37 12.80 -16.89
C CYS A 229 -6.45 11.99 -15.95
N VAL A 230 -6.66 10.67 -15.85
CA VAL A 230 -5.75 9.77 -15.17
C VAL A 230 -4.46 9.54 -15.96
N VAL A 231 -4.44 9.59 -17.29
CA VAL A 231 -3.23 9.54 -18.11
C VAL A 231 -2.40 10.81 -17.92
N ILE A 232 -3.00 11.97 -17.66
CA ILE A 232 -2.27 13.22 -17.35
C ILE A 232 -1.70 13.22 -15.92
N PHE A 233 -2.47 12.74 -14.92
CA PHE A 233 -1.99 12.56 -13.55
C PHE A 233 -0.97 11.40 -13.43
N LEU A 234 -1.23 10.29 -14.11
CA LEU A 234 -0.29 9.17 -14.32
C LEU A 234 0.87 9.59 -15.20
N PHE A 235 0.81 10.58 -16.08
CA PHE A 235 2.01 11.10 -16.73
C PHE A 235 2.93 11.74 -15.68
N GLY A 236 2.38 12.51 -14.73
CA GLY A 236 3.15 13.07 -13.63
C GLY A 236 3.78 12.02 -12.69
N PHE A 237 3.11 10.90 -12.45
CA PHE A 237 3.59 9.82 -11.55
C PHE A 237 4.34 8.68 -12.29
N SER A 238 3.99 8.40 -13.55
CA SER A 238 4.55 7.35 -14.44
C SER A 238 5.71 7.84 -15.29
N VAL A 239 6.03 9.14 -15.27
CA VAL A 239 7.37 9.63 -15.66
C VAL A 239 8.45 9.15 -14.66
N GLY A 240 8.05 8.51 -13.55
CA GLY A 240 8.95 7.83 -12.61
C GLY A 240 9.10 6.33 -12.85
N TRP A 241 8.83 5.51 -11.82
CA TRP A 241 9.28 4.11 -11.76
C TRP A 241 8.27 3.14 -11.13
N GLY A 242 7.15 3.64 -10.59
CA GLY A 242 6.28 2.87 -9.69
C GLY A 242 5.56 1.66 -10.33
N PRO A 243 4.78 1.85 -11.41
CA PRO A 243 3.94 0.78 -11.95
C PRO A 243 4.55 -0.02 -13.11
N LEU A 244 5.62 0.47 -13.74
CA LEU A 244 6.16 -0.06 -15.01
C LEU A 244 6.53 -1.56 -14.96
N PRO A 245 7.27 -2.06 -13.95
CA PRO A 245 7.69 -3.47 -13.92
C PRO A 245 6.53 -4.44 -13.69
N ILE A 246 5.54 -4.03 -12.88
CA ILE A 246 4.37 -4.86 -12.55
C ILE A 246 3.44 -4.97 -13.75
N LEU A 247 3.23 -3.87 -14.49
CA LEU A 247 2.38 -3.85 -15.68
C LEU A 247 3.00 -4.64 -16.85
N LEU A 248 4.29 -4.46 -17.13
CA LEU A 248 4.99 -5.19 -18.20
C LEU A 248 4.89 -6.71 -18.02
N THR A 249 4.92 -7.17 -16.78
CA THR A 249 4.79 -8.58 -16.41
C THR A 249 3.37 -9.13 -16.63
N MET A 250 2.35 -8.29 -16.55
CA MET A 250 0.97 -8.69 -16.82
C MET A 250 0.70 -8.88 -18.32
N ASP A 251 1.41 -8.11 -19.16
CA ASP A 251 1.27 -8.13 -20.61
C ASP A 251 2.16 -9.19 -21.28
N LEU A 252 3.34 -9.48 -20.71
CA LEU A 252 4.27 -10.50 -21.22
C LEU A 252 3.82 -11.95 -20.93
N PHE A 253 2.99 -12.16 -19.90
CA PHE A 253 2.62 -13.49 -19.44
C PHE A 253 1.12 -13.80 -19.63
N PRO A 254 0.78 -15.01 -20.13
CA PRO A 254 -0.60 -15.47 -20.27
C PRO A 254 -1.38 -15.46 -18.95
N THR A 255 -2.70 -15.27 -19.02
CA THR A 255 -3.62 -15.13 -17.87
C THR A 255 -3.52 -16.30 -16.86
N ALA A 256 -3.13 -17.50 -17.31
CA ALA A 256 -2.96 -18.68 -16.47
C ALA A 256 -1.74 -18.62 -15.53
N THR A 257 -0.65 -17.95 -15.93
CA THR A 257 0.60 -17.84 -15.14
C THR A 257 0.85 -16.43 -14.60
N ARG A 258 0.04 -15.45 -15.02
CA ARG A 258 0.16 -14.03 -14.64
C ARG A 258 0.22 -13.80 -13.14
N GLY A 259 -0.61 -14.49 -12.35
CA GLY A 259 -0.59 -14.35 -10.90
C GLY A 259 0.76 -14.73 -10.27
N PHE A 260 1.40 -15.78 -10.79
CA PHE A 260 2.72 -16.22 -10.35
C PHE A 260 3.83 -15.26 -10.82
N ALA A 261 3.78 -14.80 -12.07
CA ALA A 261 4.75 -13.86 -12.63
C ALA A 261 4.73 -12.50 -11.90
N VAL A 262 3.53 -11.97 -11.61
CA VAL A 262 3.37 -10.75 -10.81
C VAL A 262 3.87 -10.95 -9.39
N GLY A 263 3.55 -12.09 -8.77
CA GLY A 263 4.08 -12.45 -7.45
C GLY A 263 5.62 -12.50 -7.42
N PHE A 264 6.24 -13.05 -8.46
CA PHE A 264 7.70 -13.12 -8.59
C PHE A 264 8.34 -11.73 -8.77
N VAL A 265 7.77 -10.88 -9.62
CA VAL A 265 8.27 -9.50 -9.83
C VAL A 265 8.12 -8.64 -8.59
N VAL A 266 7.01 -8.80 -7.87
CA VAL A 266 6.82 -8.15 -6.57
C VAL A 266 7.82 -8.70 -5.54
N ALA A 267 8.11 -10.00 -5.53
CA ALA A 267 9.13 -10.58 -4.66
C ALA A 267 10.53 -10.03 -4.97
N VAL A 268 10.90 -9.91 -6.25
CA VAL A 268 12.16 -9.28 -6.68
C VAL A 268 12.21 -7.82 -6.24
N ASN A 269 11.11 -7.07 -6.39
CA ASN A 269 11.01 -5.69 -5.90
C ASN A 269 11.26 -5.59 -4.39
N TRP A 270 10.67 -6.49 -3.59
CA TRP A 270 10.88 -6.51 -2.14
C TRP A 270 12.32 -6.90 -1.77
N VAL A 271 12.94 -7.85 -2.49
CA VAL A 271 14.34 -8.26 -2.27
C VAL A 271 15.31 -7.14 -2.61
N VAL A 272 15.15 -6.49 -3.78
CA VAL A 272 15.99 -5.36 -4.19
C VAL A 272 15.77 -4.17 -3.25
N SER A 273 14.53 -3.89 -2.85
CA SER A 273 14.22 -2.86 -1.85
C SER A 273 14.86 -3.16 -0.50
N LEU A 274 14.90 -4.44 -0.09
CA LEU A 274 15.60 -4.86 1.13
C LEU A 274 17.11 -4.61 1.03
N ILE A 275 17.74 -5.00 -0.09
CA ILE A 275 19.18 -4.78 -0.30
C ILE A 275 19.50 -3.29 -0.30
N VAL A 276 18.75 -2.49 -1.05
CA VAL A 276 18.95 -1.04 -1.15
C VAL A 276 18.75 -0.38 0.22
N THR A 277 17.69 -0.74 0.95
CA THR A 277 17.41 -0.18 2.29
C THR A 277 18.49 -0.58 3.29
N ALA A 278 18.94 -1.83 3.27
CA ALA A 278 19.98 -2.34 4.17
C ALA A 278 21.37 -1.74 3.87
N MET A 279 21.64 -1.39 2.62
CA MET A 279 22.92 -0.83 2.20
C MET A 279 22.96 0.70 2.28
N PHE A 280 21.81 1.37 2.32
CA PHE A 280 21.70 2.84 2.22
C PHE A 280 22.48 3.57 3.32
N GLU A 281 22.19 3.29 4.59
CA GLU A 281 22.90 3.97 5.70
C GLU A 281 24.40 3.65 5.75
N PRO A 282 24.87 2.39 5.62
CA PRO A 282 26.31 2.09 5.56
C PRO A 282 27.05 2.86 4.46
N LEU A 283 26.45 2.96 3.27
CA LEU A 283 26.99 3.71 2.14
C LEU A 283 27.08 5.21 2.45
N VAL A 284 26.03 5.79 3.07
CA VAL A 284 26.00 7.22 3.41
C VAL A 284 27.04 7.56 4.47
N VAL A 285 27.25 6.68 5.45
CA VAL A 285 28.23 6.90 6.53
C VAL A 285 29.67 6.80 6.02
N HIS A 286 29.97 5.90 5.09
CA HIS A 286 31.34 5.72 4.57
C HIS A 286 31.70 6.68 3.43
N MET A 287 30.72 7.11 2.63
CA MET A 287 30.97 7.85 1.38
C MET A 287 30.31 9.23 1.35
N GLY A 288 29.46 9.55 2.33
CA GLY A 288 28.69 10.78 2.39
C GLY A 288 27.41 10.73 1.54
N SER A 289 26.36 11.41 1.99
CA SER A 289 25.04 11.39 1.35
C SER A 289 25.06 11.83 -0.11
N ALA A 290 25.86 12.85 -0.44
CA ALA A 290 25.98 13.37 -1.81
C ALA A 290 26.48 12.29 -2.80
N VAL A 291 27.51 11.52 -2.42
CA VAL A 291 28.09 10.48 -3.29
C VAL A 291 27.10 9.34 -3.51
N VAL A 292 26.38 8.94 -2.47
CA VAL A 292 25.35 7.90 -2.54
C VAL A 292 24.19 8.31 -3.45
N PHE A 293 23.75 9.57 -3.38
CA PHE A 293 22.72 10.08 -4.28
C PHE A 293 23.20 10.12 -5.75
N TRP A 294 24.47 10.44 -6.02
CA TRP A 294 25.05 10.35 -7.37
C TRP A 294 25.13 8.90 -7.88
N MET A 295 25.40 7.93 -7.02
CA MET A 295 25.36 6.51 -7.39
C MET A 295 23.95 6.07 -7.78
N PHE A 296 22.93 6.45 -7.01
CA PHE A 296 21.54 6.18 -7.39
C PHE A 296 21.16 6.87 -8.71
N ALA A 297 21.63 8.10 -8.94
CA ALA A 297 21.41 8.78 -10.21
C ALA A 297 22.04 8.03 -11.40
N LEU A 298 23.24 7.47 -11.23
CA LEU A 298 23.91 6.61 -12.22
C LEU A 298 23.15 5.31 -12.48
N PHE A 299 22.66 4.65 -11.42
CA PHE A 299 21.83 3.45 -11.56
C PHE A 299 20.51 3.75 -12.30
N CYS A 300 19.86 4.88 -12.00
CA CYS A 300 18.69 5.34 -12.73
C CYS A 300 19.00 5.59 -14.21
N ALA A 301 20.15 6.20 -14.54
CA ALA A 301 20.58 6.42 -15.92
C ALA A 301 20.88 5.12 -16.67
N PHE A 302 21.55 4.17 -16.01
CA PHE A 302 21.81 2.84 -16.57
C PHE A 302 20.50 2.08 -16.82
N ALA A 303 19.61 2.08 -15.84
CA ALA A 303 18.35 1.38 -15.94
C ALA A 303 17.47 2.00 -17.04
N PHE A 304 17.48 3.33 -17.21
CA PHE A 304 16.87 3.99 -18.37
C PHE A 304 17.45 3.50 -19.70
N ALA A 305 18.79 3.44 -19.82
CA ALA A 305 19.46 2.95 -21.03
C ALA A 305 19.16 1.47 -21.34
N PHE A 306 19.14 0.63 -20.32
CA PHE A 306 18.77 -0.78 -20.42
C PHE A 306 17.33 -0.94 -20.90
N THR A 307 16.39 -0.21 -20.29
CA THR A 307 14.97 -0.25 -20.64
C THR A 307 14.76 0.14 -22.10
N ARG A 308 15.41 1.23 -22.55
CA ARG A 308 15.35 1.68 -23.95
C ARG A 308 15.90 0.66 -24.96
N ARG A 309 16.87 -0.17 -24.57
CA ARG A 309 17.59 -1.08 -25.47
C ARG A 309 16.96 -2.47 -25.54
N TYR A 310 16.47 -2.99 -24.42
CA TYR A 310 16.16 -4.41 -24.25
C TYR A 310 14.70 -4.71 -23.91
N VAL A 311 13.89 -3.72 -23.55
CA VAL A 311 12.48 -3.94 -23.27
C VAL A 311 11.68 -3.70 -24.56
N PRO A 312 11.13 -4.75 -25.21
CA PRO A 312 10.38 -4.60 -26.45
C PRO A 312 9.02 -3.93 -26.20
N GLU A 313 8.59 -3.08 -27.12
CA GLU A 313 7.24 -2.52 -27.13
C GLU A 313 6.23 -3.60 -27.55
N VAL A 314 5.31 -3.95 -26.66
CA VAL A 314 4.21 -4.90 -26.93
C VAL A 314 2.94 -4.10 -27.26
N LEU A 315 2.79 -3.76 -28.53
CA LEU A 315 1.53 -3.24 -29.09
C LEU A 315 0.53 -4.39 -29.28
N PRO A 316 -0.79 -4.20 -29.06
CA PRO A 316 -1.79 -5.18 -29.42
C PRO A 316 -1.73 -5.44 -30.93
N ALA A 317 -1.52 -6.70 -31.33
CA ALA A 317 -1.59 -7.08 -32.73
C ALA A 317 -2.96 -6.67 -33.29
N GLU A 318 -2.95 -5.86 -34.36
CA GLU A 318 -4.14 -5.51 -35.12
C GLU A 318 -4.83 -6.80 -35.55
N ILE A 319 -6.06 -6.99 -35.07
CA ILE A 319 -6.94 -8.05 -35.50
C ILE A 319 -7.37 -7.68 -36.93
N HIS A 320 -6.64 -8.20 -37.92
CA HIS A 320 -7.04 -8.29 -39.32
C HIS A 320 -7.58 -9.68 -39.63
#